data_AF-A0A847Z756-F1
#
_entry.id   AF-A0A847Z756-F1
#
_cell.length_a   1.000
_cell.length_b   1.000
_cell.length_c   1.000
_cell.angle_alpha   90.00
_cell.angle_beta   90.00
_cell.angle_gamma   90.00
#
_symmetry.space_group_name_H-M   'P 1'
#
loop_
_entity.id
_entity.type
_entity.pdbx_description
1 polymer ?
#
loop_
_entity_poly.entity_id
_entity_poly.type
_entity_poly.pdbx_seq_one_letter_code
_entity_poly.pdbx_strand_id
1 'polypeptide(L)'
;MKIRQCFMGVFLLLFCAVLTGMSPVECRGKSSEAAPVQMEWKGNISNQKEPFIKIVETREAWNDLWLSAFEKPAPDIDFDRCVVACVFLGHQADWLYSIGFAEPVPRGDVWVISYGLAEIVLDLAKPFKASGQYAMKVFSRHKDAKMILEEFPESARRR
;
A
#
# COMPACT_ATOMS: atom_id res chain seq x y z
N MET A 1 -31.91 78.30 19.20
CA MET A 1 -32.81 78.40 20.37
C MET A 1 -33.12 76.97 20.83
N LYS A 2 -32.61 76.53 22.00
CA LYS A 2 -33.34 76.42 23.29
C LYS A 2 -34.54 75.46 23.14
N ILE A 3 -34.66 74.28 23.77
CA ILE A 3 -34.52 73.84 25.19
C ILE A 3 -34.70 72.28 25.15
N ARG A 4 -33.78 71.43 25.67
CA ARG A 4 -33.76 70.78 27.01
C ARG A 4 -35.15 70.18 27.39
N GLN A 5 -35.37 68.95 27.85
CA GLN A 5 -34.74 68.26 28.99
C GLN A 5 -35.46 66.89 29.25
N CYS A 6 -34.68 65.91 29.72
CA CYS A 6 -34.93 64.93 30.80
C CYS A 6 -36.19 64.05 30.87
N PHE A 7 -35.98 62.73 30.89
CA PHE A 7 -36.13 61.84 32.06
C PHE A 7 -35.38 60.52 31.74
N MET A 8 -34.21 60.22 32.34
CA MET A 8 -34.06 59.34 33.52
C MET A 8 -35.10 58.21 33.57
N GLY A 9 -34.79 56.92 33.66
CA GLY A 9 -33.56 56.21 33.95
C GLY A 9 -33.93 54.86 34.56
N VAL A 10 -33.12 53.83 34.28
CA VAL A 10 -32.85 52.66 35.13
C VAL A 10 -34.00 51.67 35.38
N PHE A 11 -33.90 50.47 34.80
CA PHE A 11 -33.91 49.17 35.50
C PHE A 11 -33.58 48.08 34.46
N LEU A 12 -32.33 47.63 34.36
CA LEU A 12 -31.78 46.45 35.04
C LEU A 12 -31.96 45.14 34.22
N LEU A 13 -30.89 44.79 33.50
CA LEU A 13 -30.32 43.45 33.25
C LEU A 13 -31.27 42.24 33.18
N LEU A 14 -31.39 41.61 32.01
CA LEU A 14 -31.33 40.14 31.91
C LEU A 14 -31.16 39.66 30.45
N PHE A 15 -29.93 39.19 30.19
CA PHE A 15 -29.61 37.95 29.46
C PHE A 15 -29.75 37.81 27.93
N CYS A 16 -28.67 37.25 27.38
CA CYS A 16 -28.52 36.54 26.09
C CYS A 16 -28.51 37.43 24.84
N ALA A 17 -27.36 37.94 24.38
CA ALA A 17 -26.34 37.15 23.69
C ALA A 17 -26.97 36.05 22.80
N VAL A 18 -26.94 36.25 21.48
CA VAL A 18 -26.12 35.46 20.55
C VAL A 18 -26.50 35.88 19.12
N LEU A 19 -25.62 36.69 18.55
CA LEU A 19 -25.35 36.75 17.12
C LEU A 19 -24.92 35.36 16.67
N THR A 20 -25.70 34.71 15.81
CA THR A 20 -25.22 33.59 15.01
C THR A 20 -25.49 33.89 13.55
N GLY A 21 -24.48 34.51 12.92
CA GLY A 21 -24.25 34.30 11.51
C GLY A 21 -23.79 32.87 11.32
N MET A 22 -24.40 32.16 10.37
CA MET A 22 -23.88 30.91 9.86
C MET A 22 -23.76 31.04 8.34
N SER A 23 -22.51 31.14 7.88
CA SER A 23 -22.11 30.93 6.50
C SER A 23 -22.56 29.54 6.04
N PRO A 24 -22.86 29.34 4.74
CA PRO A 24 -23.06 28.00 4.22
C PRO A 24 -21.73 27.25 4.32
N VAL A 25 -21.72 26.25 5.20
CA VAL A 25 -20.66 25.25 5.27
C VAL A 25 -20.67 24.51 3.93
N GLU A 26 -19.66 24.76 3.11
CA GLU A 26 -19.27 23.84 2.05
C GLU A 26 -19.09 22.46 2.68
N CYS A 27 -20.03 21.56 2.38
CA CYS A 27 -19.89 20.14 2.64
C CYS A 27 -18.74 19.61 1.78
N ARG A 28 -17.52 19.84 2.26
CA ARG A 28 -16.30 19.20 1.79
C ARG A 28 -16.48 17.71 2.04
N GLY A 29 -16.97 17.01 1.01
CA GLY A 29 -16.95 15.56 0.96
C GLY A 29 -15.53 15.12 1.23
N LYS A 30 -15.29 14.57 2.42
CA LYS A 30 -14.12 13.73 2.64
C LYS A 30 -14.28 12.57 1.68
N SER A 31 -13.56 12.64 0.56
CA SER A 31 -13.16 11.46 -0.20
C SER A 31 -12.63 10.48 0.84
N SER A 32 -13.45 9.48 1.18
CA SER A 32 -12.97 8.33 1.91
C SER A 32 -12.03 7.64 0.94
N GLU A 33 -10.76 8.00 1.04
CA GLU A 33 -9.68 7.32 0.36
C GLU A 33 -9.63 5.92 0.95
N ALA A 34 -10.47 5.03 0.41
CA ALA A 34 -10.56 3.65 0.82
C ALA A 34 -9.14 3.07 0.72
N ALA A 35 -8.64 2.55 1.85
CA ALA A 35 -7.37 1.85 1.89
C ALA A 35 -7.34 0.82 0.76
N PRO A 36 -6.25 0.71 0.00
CA PRO A 36 -6.21 -0.22 -1.11
C PRO A 36 -6.49 -1.63 -0.61
N VAL A 37 -7.26 -2.36 -1.41
CA VAL A 37 -7.58 -3.75 -1.15
C VAL A 37 -6.27 -4.52 -1.03
N GLN A 38 -6.03 -5.13 0.13
CA GLN A 38 -4.86 -5.98 0.34
C GLN A 38 -5.04 -7.28 -0.43
N MET A 39 -4.59 -7.28 -1.69
CA MET A 39 -4.55 -8.47 -2.53
C MET A 39 -3.16 -9.09 -2.50
N GLU A 40 -3.11 -10.41 -2.42
CA GLU A 40 -1.87 -11.18 -2.37
C GLU A 40 -2.02 -12.50 -3.14
N TRP A 41 -0.96 -12.89 -3.84
CA TRP A 41 -0.85 -14.17 -4.53
C TRP A 41 0.46 -14.84 -4.14
N LYS A 42 0.40 -16.11 -3.74
CA LYS A 42 1.56 -16.91 -3.34
C LYS A 42 1.43 -18.31 -3.90
N GLY A 43 2.56 -18.90 -4.26
CA GLY A 43 2.58 -20.28 -4.73
C GLY A 43 3.98 -20.81 -4.99
N ASN A 44 4.05 -22.10 -5.27
CA ASN A 44 5.29 -22.82 -5.56
C ASN A 44 5.40 -23.28 -7.03
N ILE A 45 4.44 -22.87 -7.88
CA ILE A 45 4.36 -23.25 -9.29
C ILE A 45 4.19 -21.97 -10.13
N SER A 46 5.19 -21.66 -10.94
CA SER A 46 5.11 -20.66 -12.01
C SER A 46 6.02 -21.08 -13.17
N ASN A 47 5.77 -20.56 -14.35
CA ASN A 47 6.60 -20.82 -15.54
C ASN A 47 7.85 -19.92 -15.59
N GLN A 48 8.07 -19.07 -14.59
CA GLN A 48 9.27 -18.23 -14.56
C GLN A 48 10.52 -19.05 -14.29
N LYS A 49 11.43 -19.03 -15.27
CA LYS A 49 12.68 -19.80 -15.22
C LYS A 49 13.73 -19.09 -14.38
N GLU A 50 13.87 -17.78 -14.58
CA GLU A 50 14.84 -16.93 -13.91
C GLU A 50 14.19 -16.15 -12.75
N PRO A 51 14.98 -15.71 -11.76
CA PRO A 51 14.49 -14.83 -10.71
C PRO A 51 13.91 -13.53 -11.28
N PHE A 52 12.75 -13.15 -10.77
CA PHE A 52 12.09 -11.89 -11.13
C PHE A 52 11.68 -11.18 -9.85
N ILE A 53 12.46 -10.18 -9.48
CA ILE A 53 12.31 -9.44 -8.22
C ILE A 53 12.20 -7.97 -8.56
N LYS A 54 10.97 -7.46 -8.65
CA LYS A 54 10.72 -6.07 -9.04
C LYS A 54 9.34 -5.59 -8.61
N ILE A 55 9.17 -4.28 -8.64
CA ILE A 55 7.86 -3.64 -8.56
C ILE A 55 7.29 -3.50 -9.97
N VAL A 56 6.04 -3.94 -10.13
CA VAL A 56 5.24 -3.76 -11.34
C VAL A 56 4.32 -2.56 -11.14
N GLU A 57 4.44 -1.58 -12.02
CA GLU A 57 3.75 -0.29 -11.90
C GLU A 57 2.75 0.00 -13.02
N THR A 58 2.65 -0.88 -14.02
CA THR A 58 1.77 -0.68 -15.18
C THR A 58 0.96 -1.93 -15.49
N ARG A 59 -0.18 -1.72 -16.15
CA ARG A 59 -1.08 -2.79 -16.57
C ARG A 59 -0.43 -3.72 -17.60
N GLU A 60 0.35 -3.17 -18.51
CA GLU A 60 1.03 -3.92 -19.58
C GLU A 60 2.03 -4.90 -18.95
N ALA A 61 2.91 -4.41 -18.08
CA ALA A 61 3.89 -5.24 -17.40
C ALA A 61 3.23 -6.32 -16.49
N TRP A 62 2.05 -6.02 -15.93
CA TRP A 62 1.28 -6.99 -15.15
C TRP A 62 0.67 -8.08 -16.02
N ASN A 63 0.08 -7.72 -17.15
CA ASN A 63 -0.45 -8.67 -18.12
C ASN A 63 0.65 -9.57 -18.68
N ASP A 64 1.79 -8.99 -19.06
CA ASP A 64 2.93 -9.74 -19.59
C ASP A 64 3.48 -10.72 -18.55
N LEU A 65 3.56 -10.31 -17.28
CA LEU A 65 3.98 -11.18 -16.19
C LEU A 65 3.01 -12.36 -16.03
N TRP A 66 1.70 -12.12 -16.01
CA TRP A 66 0.72 -13.20 -15.84
C TRP A 66 0.67 -14.17 -17.01
N LEU A 67 0.78 -13.64 -18.23
CA LEU A 67 0.82 -14.45 -19.43
C LEU A 67 2.06 -15.34 -19.43
N SER A 68 3.24 -14.78 -19.15
CA SER A 68 4.50 -15.54 -19.13
C SER A 68 4.63 -16.49 -17.95
N ALA A 69 4.18 -16.11 -16.75
CA ALA A 69 4.33 -16.92 -15.54
C ALA A 69 3.23 -17.96 -15.36
N PHE A 70 2.02 -17.73 -15.88
CA PHE A 70 0.85 -18.57 -15.58
C PHE A 70 -0.01 -18.92 -16.79
N GLU A 71 0.28 -18.38 -17.98
CA GLU A 71 -0.54 -18.55 -19.20
C GLU A 71 -2.01 -18.15 -18.97
N LYS A 72 -2.21 -17.12 -18.14
CA LYS A 72 -3.54 -16.66 -17.70
C LYS A 72 -3.66 -15.15 -17.82
N PRO A 73 -4.89 -14.62 -17.96
CA PRO A 73 -5.12 -13.18 -17.85
C PRO A 73 -4.80 -12.70 -16.44
N ALA A 74 -4.28 -11.47 -16.35
CA ALA A 74 -3.96 -10.87 -15.06
C ALA A 74 -5.22 -10.39 -14.33
N PRO A 75 -5.25 -10.46 -12.98
CA PRO A 75 -6.28 -9.86 -12.16
C PRO A 75 -6.35 -8.34 -12.36
N ASP A 76 -7.54 -7.79 -12.17
CA ASP A 76 -7.78 -6.35 -12.32
C ASP A 76 -7.19 -5.55 -11.15
N ILE A 77 -6.26 -4.64 -11.45
CA ILE A 77 -5.60 -3.74 -10.49
C ILE A 77 -5.64 -2.30 -11.00
N ASP A 78 -6.03 -1.37 -10.13
CA ASP A 78 -5.95 0.06 -10.38
C ASP A 78 -4.50 0.56 -10.16
N PHE A 79 -3.72 0.63 -11.24
CA PHE A 79 -2.33 1.09 -11.22
C PHE A 79 -2.17 2.60 -11.02
N ASP A 80 -3.25 3.39 -11.07
CA ASP A 80 -3.16 4.82 -10.71
C ASP A 80 -3.01 5.00 -9.19
N ARG A 81 -3.47 4.00 -8.43
CA ARG A 81 -3.47 4.00 -6.96
C ARG A 81 -2.57 2.93 -6.35
N CYS A 82 -2.20 1.91 -7.11
CA CYS A 82 -1.49 0.75 -6.60
C CYS A 82 -0.23 0.40 -7.41
N VAL A 83 0.67 -0.33 -6.77
CA VAL A 83 1.78 -1.06 -7.39
C VAL A 83 1.79 -2.49 -6.88
N VAL A 84 2.48 -3.40 -7.57
CA VAL A 84 2.62 -4.79 -7.12
C VAL A 84 4.08 -5.11 -6.88
N ALA A 85 4.43 -5.51 -5.66
CA ALA A 85 5.76 -6.07 -5.38
C ALA A 85 5.74 -7.55 -5.77
N CYS A 86 6.66 -7.96 -6.64
CA CYS A 86 6.74 -9.32 -7.16
C CYS A 86 8.11 -9.93 -6.83
N VAL A 87 8.08 -11.11 -6.22
CA VAL A 87 9.26 -11.96 -6.00
C VAL A 87 8.96 -13.32 -6.62
N PHE A 88 9.71 -13.68 -7.65
CA PHE A 88 9.77 -15.02 -8.22
C PHE A 88 11.20 -15.51 -8.06
N LEU A 89 11.39 -16.71 -7.51
CA LEU A 89 12.71 -17.29 -7.29
C LEU A 89 13.23 -18.08 -8.50
N GLY A 90 12.40 -18.26 -9.54
CA GLY A 90 12.73 -19.08 -10.69
C GLY A 90 12.62 -20.58 -10.43
N HIS A 91 12.94 -21.40 -11.44
CA HIS A 91 12.90 -22.86 -11.38
C HIS A 91 14.08 -23.50 -10.64
N GLN A 92 15.12 -22.71 -10.36
CA GLN A 92 16.37 -23.16 -9.74
C GLN A 92 16.44 -22.83 -8.24
N ALA A 93 15.31 -22.55 -7.59
CA ALA A 93 15.32 -22.35 -6.15
C ALA A 93 15.76 -23.65 -5.45
N ASP A 94 16.87 -23.58 -4.71
CA ASP A 94 17.50 -24.74 -4.07
C ASP A 94 16.64 -25.36 -2.96
N TRP A 95 15.73 -24.58 -2.37
CA TRP A 95 14.89 -24.98 -1.25
C TRP A 95 13.46 -24.44 -1.36
N LEU A 96 12.56 -24.95 -0.50
CA LEU A 96 11.24 -24.34 -0.32
C LEU A 96 11.37 -23.14 0.63
N TYR A 97 10.93 -21.98 0.18
CA TYR A 97 10.96 -20.72 0.93
C TYR A 97 9.54 -20.20 1.16
N SER A 98 9.29 -19.68 2.36
CA SER A 98 8.23 -18.71 2.58
C SER A 98 8.74 -17.34 2.19
N ILE A 99 7.98 -16.62 1.35
CA ILE A 99 8.33 -15.28 0.89
C ILE A 99 7.39 -14.28 1.58
N GLY A 100 7.97 -13.31 2.29
CA GLY A 100 7.24 -12.26 3.00
C GLY A 100 7.63 -10.86 2.54
N PHE A 101 6.71 -9.92 2.69
CA PHE A 101 6.94 -8.49 2.42
C PHE A 101 6.68 -7.66 3.68
N ALA A 102 7.54 -6.68 3.93
CA ALA A 102 7.32 -5.63 4.91
C ALA A 102 6.40 -4.53 4.34
N GLU A 103 5.93 -3.66 5.22
CA GLU A 103 5.29 -2.42 4.78
C GLU A 103 6.33 -1.46 4.16
N PRO A 104 5.92 -0.61 3.19
CA PRO A 104 6.82 0.35 2.56
C PRO A 104 7.36 1.37 3.58
N VAL A 105 8.68 1.61 3.56
CA VAL A 105 9.35 2.58 4.44
C VAL A 105 10.09 3.62 3.59
N PRO A 106 9.97 4.92 3.88
CA PRO A 106 10.71 5.95 3.15
C PRO A 106 12.21 5.88 3.48
N ARG A 107 13.06 5.98 2.45
CA ARG A 107 14.52 6.04 2.58
C ARG A 107 15.07 7.06 1.58
N GLY A 108 15.24 8.31 2.02
CA GLY A 108 15.59 9.41 1.13
C GLY A 108 14.47 9.64 0.11
N ASP A 109 14.81 9.63 -1.18
CA ASP A 109 13.86 9.92 -2.28
C ASP A 109 13.11 8.69 -2.79
N VAL A 110 13.24 7.54 -2.13
CA VAL A 110 12.58 6.28 -2.52
C VAL A 110 11.79 5.69 -1.37
N TRP A 111 10.74 4.94 -1.72
CA TRP A 111 10.05 4.05 -0.80
C TRP A 111 10.55 2.63 -1.01
N VAL A 112 11.02 2.01 0.07
CA VAL A 112 11.56 0.66 0.03
C VAL A 112 10.53 -0.29 0.59
N ILE A 113 10.13 -1.27 -0.22
CA ILE A 113 9.44 -2.47 0.24
C ILE A 113 10.53 -3.51 0.48
N SER A 114 10.66 -3.98 1.73
CA SER A 114 11.58 -5.08 2.02
C SER A 114 10.89 -6.42 1.82
N TYR A 115 11.58 -7.40 1.24
CA TYR A 115 11.12 -8.79 1.19
C TYR A 115 12.11 -9.72 1.92
N GLY A 116 11.61 -10.87 2.38
CA GLY A 116 12.43 -11.87 3.05
C GLY A 116 12.10 -13.27 2.60
N LEU A 117 13.11 -14.14 2.64
CA LEU A 117 13.00 -15.56 2.41
C LEU A 117 13.23 -16.29 3.74
N ALA A 118 12.27 -17.10 4.15
CA ALA A 118 12.42 -18.01 5.29
C ALA A 118 12.39 -19.45 4.78
N GLU A 119 13.46 -20.21 5.02
CA GLU A 119 13.52 -21.62 4.66
C GLU A 119 12.45 -22.40 5.40
N ILE A 120 11.69 -23.20 4.64
CA ILE A 120 10.76 -24.15 5.22
C ILE A 120 11.48 -25.50 5.22
N VAL A 121 11.92 -25.92 6.41
CA VAL A 121 12.43 -27.28 6.60
C VAL A 121 11.23 -28.21 6.64
N LEU A 122 11.01 -28.93 5.56
CA LEU A 122 10.09 -30.06 5.53
C LEU A 122 10.93 -31.33 5.68
N ASP A 123 10.59 -32.19 6.64
CA ASP A 123 11.12 -33.56 6.72
C ASP A 123 10.55 -34.37 5.55
N LEU A 124 11.14 -34.18 4.37
CA LEU A 124 10.73 -34.86 3.16
C LEU A 124 11.59 -36.10 2.97
N ALA A 125 10.92 -37.24 2.76
CA ALA A 125 11.56 -38.49 2.37
C ALA A 125 12.21 -38.45 0.97
N LYS A 126 12.08 -37.34 0.23
CA LYS A 126 12.57 -37.15 -1.15
C LYS A 126 12.98 -35.69 -1.40
N PRO A 127 13.90 -35.42 -2.34
CA PRO A 127 14.26 -34.04 -2.71
C PRO A 127 13.04 -33.32 -3.28
N PHE A 128 12.67 -32.19 -2.67
CA PHE A 128 11.63 -31.30 -3.17
C PHE A 128 12.17 -30.52 -4.37
N LYS A 129 11.44 -30.52 -5.48
CA LYS A 129 11.72 -29.62 -6.60
C LYS A 129 10.70 -28.50 -6.60
N ALA A 130 11.11 -27.33 -6.15
CA ALA A 130 10.29 -26.14 -6.23
C ALA A 130 10.36 -25.57 -7.66
N SER A 131 9.27 -25.64 -8.43
CA SER A 131 9.26 -25.21 -9.83
C SER A 131 8.65 -23.81 -9.99
N GLY A 132 9.37 -22.78 -9.52
CA GLY A 132 8.96 -21.39 -9.71
C GLY A 132 8.16 -20.80 -8.55
N GLN A 133 8.73 -20.82 -7.34
CA GLN A 133 8.15 -20.17 -6.17
C GLN A 133 7.98 -18.67 -6.38
N TYR A 134 6.84 -18.15 -5.93
CA TYR A 134 6.54 -16.74 -6.06
C TYR A 134 5.66 -16.21 -4.93
N ALA A 135 5.80 -14.91 -4.69
CA ALA A 135 4.87 -14.11 -3.93
C ALA A 135 4.70 -12.75 -4.60
N MET A 136 3.46 -12.27 -4.63
CA MET A 136 3.09 -10.97 -5.16
C MET A 136 2.12 -10.30 -4.20
N LYS A 137 2.36 -9.05 -3.83
CA LYS A 137 1.48 -8.29 -2.93
C LYS A 137 1.24 -6.89 -3.48
N VAL A 138 -0.01 -6.45 -3.41
CA VAL A 138 -0.42 -5.09 -3.82
C VAL A 138 -0.15 -4.10 -2.71
N PHE A 139 0.42 -2.95 -3.07
CA PHE A 139 0.70 -1.83 -2.17
C PHE A 139 0.13 -0.53 -2.74
N SER A 140 -0.14 0.43 -1.85
CA SER A 140 -0.44 1.81 -2.23
C SER A 140 0.71 2.38 -3.07
N ARG A 141 0.38 3.06 -4.17
CA ARG A 141 1.35 3.82 -4.96
C ARG A 141 1.66 5.14 -4.27
N HIS A 142 2.95 5.43 -4.13
CA HIS A 142 3.43 6.74 -3.70
C HIS A 142 3.75 7.57 -4.95
N LYS A 143 2.92 8.57 -5.28
CA LYS A 143 3.05 9.33 -6.55
C LYS A 143 4.28 10.23 -6.61
N ASP A 144 4.78 10.65 -5.46
CA ASP A 144 5.85 11.65 -5.37
C ASP A 144 7.25 11.03 -5.29
N ALA A 145 7.36 9.70 -5.32
CA ALA A 145 8.62 9.01 -5.12
C ALA A 145 8.64 7.63 -5.77
N LYS A 146 9.82 7.21 -6.23
CA LYS A 146 10.02 5.88 -6.79
C LYS A 146 9.87 4.83 -5.68
N MET A 147 9.20 3.73 -5.99
CA MET A 147 9.17 2.57 -5.11
C MET A 147 10.21 1.54 -5.58
N ILE A 148 10.91 0.90 -4.65
CA ILE A 148 11.86 -0.18 -4.94
C ILE A 148 11.64 -1.37 -4.02
N LEU A 149 12.09 -2.53 -4.49
CA LEU A 149 12.03 -3.79 -3.75
C LEU A 149 13.46 -4.19 -3.37
N GLU A 150 13.69 -4.46 -2.09
CA GLU A 150 14.99 -4.87 -1.56
C GLU A 150 14.84 -6.07 -0.64
N GLU A 151 15.84 -6.93 -0.57
CA GLU A 151 15.83 -8.01 0.41
C GLU A 151 16.14 -7.45 1.81
N PHE A 152 15.59 -8.05 2.86
CA PHE A 152 15.96 -7.70 4.23
C PHE A 152 17.48 -7.82 4.40
N PRO A 153 18.13 -6.78 4.98
CA PRO A 153 19.54 -6.88 5.31
C PRO A 153 19.77 -8.07 6.25
N GLU A 154 20.84 -8.83 6.06
CA GLU A 154 21.15 -10.03 6.87
C GLU A 154 21.08 -9.79 8.39
N SER A 155 21.34 -8.56 8.84
CA SER A 155 21.23 -8.15 10.25
C SER A 155 19.82 -8.28 10.84
N ALA A 156 18.79 -8.30 10.00
CA ALA A 156 17.39 -8.48 10.39
C ALA A 156 16.93 -9.95 10.39
N ARG A 157 17.68 -10.88 9.77
CA ARG A 157 17.29 -12.32 9.73
C ARG A 157 17.57 -13.08 11.02
N ARG A 158 18.37 -12.53 11.94
CA ARG A 158 18.81 -13.20 13.19
C ARG A 158 17.99 -12.80 14.43
N ARG A 159 16.74 -12.38 14.29
CA ARG A 159 15.87 -12.05 15.43
C ARG A 159 14.61 -12.89 15.42
#